data_AF-A0A4U1C142-F1
#
_entry.id   AF-A0A4U1C142-F1
#
_cell.length_a   1.000
_cell.length_b   1.000
_cell.length_c   1.000
_cell.angle_alpha   90.00
_cell.angle_beta   90.00
_cell.angle_gamma   90.00
#
_symmetry.space_group_name_H-M   'P 1'
#
loop_
_entity.id
_entity.type
_entity.pdbx_description
1 polymer ?
#
loop_
_entity_poly.entity_id
_entity_poly.type
_entity_poly.pdbx_seq_one_letter_code
_entity_poly.pdbx_strand_id
1 'polypeptide(L)' 'MAIKNEDSPTLKEVKIYFDQKGFEEEDAESFFKEFQKKNWQNSKGKPLVNWRAKANERMWLKQKDNSYLRSKATLMFN' A
#
# COMPACT_ATOMS: atom_id res chain seq x y z
N MET A 1 18.13 -11.11 -16.02
CA MET A 1 16.87 -10.53 -16.51
C MET A 1 15.86 -10.59 -15.38
N ALA A 2 15.43 -9.45 -14.83
CA ALA A 2 14.40 -9.43 -13.80
C ALA A 2 13.05 -9.74 -14.46
N ILE A 3 12.44 -10.85 -14.09
CA ILE A 3 11.10 -11.23 -14.56
C ILE A 3 10.15 -10.14 -14.07
N LYS A 4 9.64 -9.32 -14.99
CA LYS A 4 8.45 -8.51 -14.75
C LYS A 4 7.33 -9.52 -14.48
N ASN A 5 6.96 -9.70 -13.21
CA ASN A 5 5.69 -10.35 -12.90
C ASN A 5 4.61 -9.43 -13.47
N GLU A 6 3.84 -9.92 -14.43
CA GLU A 6 2.77 -9.18 -15.13
C GLU A 6 1.70 -8.64 -14.14
N ASP A 7 1.67 -9.18 -12.93
CA ASP A 7 0.76 -8.82 -11.83
C ASP A 7 1.31 -7.77 -10.83
N SER A 8 2.55 -7.31 -10.98
CA SER A 8 3.11 -6.29 -10.08
C SER A 8 2.59 -4.90 -10.46
N PRO A 9 2.04 -4.12 -9.52
CA PRO A 9 1.50 -2.80 -9.83
C PRO A 9 2.62 -1.82 -10.20
N THR A 10 2.25 -0.81 -10.98
CA THR A 10 3.06 0.38 -11.21
C THR A 10 2.96 1.34 -10.02
N LEU A 11 3.96 2.21 -9.86
CA LEU A 11 3.92 3.25 -8.82
C LEU A 11 2.67 4.14 -8.97
N LYS A 12 2.25 4.42 -10.21
CA LYS A 12 1.05 5.21 -10.49
C LYS A 12 -0.21 4.53 -9.94
N GLU A 13 -0.37 3.23 -10.13
CA GLU A 13 -1.51 2.48 -9.60
C GLU A 13 -1.53 2.47 -8.07
N VAL A 14 -0.36 2.33 -7.44
CA VAL A 14 -0.24 2.42 -5.98
C VAL A 14 -0.61 3.82 -5.50
N LYS A 15 -0.11 4.89 -6.13
CA LYS A 15 -0.45 6.28 -5.80
C LYS A 15 -1.95 6.54 -5.91
N ILE A 16 -2.58 6.17 -7.02
CA ILE A 16 -4.03 6.30 -7.21
C ILE A 16 -4.79 5.54 -6.11
N TYR A 17 -4.36 4.33 -5.77
CA TYR A 17 -5.02 3.53 -4.74
C TYR A 17 -4.94 4.16 -3.34
N PHE A 18 -3.79 4.74 -2.99
CA PHE A 18 -3.59 5.43 -1.71
C PHE A 18 -4.36 6.75 -1.65
N ASP A 19 -4.36 7.52 -2.73
CA ASP A 19 -5.12 8.75 -2.88
C ASP A 19 -6.64 8.51 -2.72
N GLN A 20 -7.18 7.49 -3.38
CA GLN A 20 -8.59 7.06 -3.22
C GLN A 20 -8.96 6.66 -1.79
N LYS A 21 -7.97 6.34 -0.94
CA LYS A 21 -8.15 5.98 0.46
C LYS A 21 -7.84 7.14 1.42
N GLY A 22 -7.49 8.31 0.89
CA GLY A 22 -7.17 9.51 1.68
C GLY A 22 -5.78 9.47 2.32
N PHE A 23 -4.85 8.68 1.76
CA PHE A 23 -3.45 8.65 2.19
C PHE A 23 -2.59 9.54 1.30
N GLU A 24 -1.50 10.05 1.85
CA GLU A 24 -0.58 10.93 1.14
C GLU A 24 0.26 10.15 0.11
N GLU A 25 0.71 10.86 -0.92
CA GLU A 25 1.54 10.28 -1.99
C GLU A 25 2.85 9.68 -1.44
N GLU A 26 3.43 10.30 -0.41
CA GLU A 26 4.63 9.81 0.27
C GLU A 26 4.45 8.40 0.86
N ASP A 27 3.25 8.08 1.35
CA ASP A 27 2.92 6.74 1.86
C ASP A 27 2.91 5.70 0.75
N ALA A 28 2.35 6.08 -0.40
CA ALA A 28 2.32 5.24 -1.59
C ALA A 28 3.74 4.96 -2.11
N GLU A 29 4.60 5.97 -2.13
CA GLU A 29 5.99 5.85 -2.54
C GLU A 29 6.80 4.97 -1.58
N SER A 30 6.65 5.20 -0.27
CA SER A 30 7.30 4.40 0.76
C SER A 30 6.90 2.93 0.65
N PHE A 31 5.59 2.67 0.53
CA PHE A 31 5.05 1.34 0.29
C PHE A 31 5.65 0.70 -0.97
N PHE A 32 5.59 1.39 -2.11
CA PHE A 32 6.09 0.87 -3.38
C PHE A 32 7.58 0.52 -3.30
N LYS A 33 8.40 1.39 -2.71
CA LYS A 33 9.84 1.20 -2.57
C LYS A 33 10.19 -0.02 -1.69
N GLU A 34 9.44 -0.24 -0.61
CA GLU A 34 9.62 -1.42 0.25
C GLU A 34 9.31 -2.72 -0.49
N PHE A 35 8.19 -2.76 -1.23
CA PHE A 35 7.79 -3.96 -1.96
C PHE A 35 8.64 -4.19 -3.22
N GLN A 36 9.13 -3.14 -3.86
CA GLN A 36 10.09 -3.22 -4.95
C GLN A 36 11.41 -3.85 -4.50
N LYS A 37 11.94 -3.48 -3.33
CA LYS A 37 13.14 -4.13 -2.74
C LYS A 37 12.91 -5.61 -2.44
N LYS A 38 11.67 -6.00 -2.13
CA LYS A 38 11.26 -7.39 -1.90
C LYS A 38 10.89 -8.13 -3.19
N ASN A 39 11.19 -7.56 -4.37
CA ASN A 39 10.81 -8.09 -5.68
C ASN A 39 9.31 -8.42 -5.81
N TRP A 40 8.45 -7.72 -5.06
CA TRP A 40 7.01 -8.02 -4.99
C TRP A 40 6.71 -9.48 -4.68
N GLN A 41 7.53 -10.11 -3.83
CA GLN A 41 7.36 -11.48 -3.37
C GLN A 41 6.91 -11.51 -1.91
N ASN A 42 6.16 -12.55 -1.54
CA ASN A 42 5.85 -12.84 -0.16
C ASN A 42 7.04 -13.54 0.54
N SER A 43 6.93 -13.75 1.85
CA SER A 43 7.97 -14.44 2.66
C SER A 43 8.26 -15.88 2.23
N LYS A 44 7.39 -16.48 1.40
CA LYS A 44 7.54 -17.82 0.83
C LYS A 44 8.11 -17.77 -0.60
N GLY A 45 8.57 -16.62 -1.08
CA GLY A 45 9.14 -16.42 -2.42
C GLY A 45 8.12 -16.44 -3.56
N LYS A 46 6.81 -16.48 -3.27
CA LYS A 46 5.76 -16.44 -4.30
C LYS A 46 5.41 -14.99 -4.67
N PRO A 47 5.01 -14.72 -5.92
CA PRO A 47 4.52 -13.40 -6.33
C PRO A 47 3.39 -12.92 -5.43
N LEU A 48 3.43 -11.64 -5.07
CA LEU A 48 2.41 -10.99 -4.26
C LEU A 48 1.22 -10.59 -5.13
N VAL A 49 0.33 -11.54 -5.40
CA VAL A 49 -0.88 -11.33 -6.22
C VAL A 49 -1.81 -10.26 -5.63
N ASN A 50 -1.92 -10.22 -4.29
CA ASN A 50 -2.85 -9.32 -3.58
C ASN A 50 -2.15 -8.14 -2.90
N TRP A 51 -1.43 -7.33 -3.68
CA TRP A 51 -0.75 -6.14 -3.14
C TRP A 51 -1.71 -5.14 -2.49
N ARG A 52 -2.96 -5.03 -2.98
CA ARG A 52 -3.99 -4.17 -2.37
C ARG A 52 -4.34 -4.58 -0.94
N ALA A 53 -4.33 -5.88 -0.64
CA ALA A 53 -4.53 -6.37 0.72
C ALA A 53 -3.39 -5.94 1.65
N LYS A 54 -2.15 -5.94 1.12
CA LYS A 54 -0.98 -5.42 1.85
C LYS A 54 -0.98 -3.91 2.01
N ALA A 55 -1.46 -3.17 1.00
CA ALA A 55 -1.68 -1.73 1.12
C ALA A 55 -2.71 -1.43 2.22
N ASN A 56 -3.86 -2.14 2.23
CA ASN A 56 -4.88 -1.99 3.27
C ASN A 56 -4.35 -2.30 4.68
N GLU A 57 -3.55 -3.38 4.82
CA GLU A 57 -2.89 -3.72 6.08
C GLU A 57 -1.95 -2.59 6.54
N ARG A 58 -1.13 -2.04 5.64
CA ARG A 58 -0.25 -0.90 5.93
C ARG A 58 -1.03 0.35 6.35
N MET A 59 -2.09 0.67 5.63
CA MET A 59 -2.99 1.80 5.92
C MET A 59 -3.65 1.65 7.29
N TRP A 60 -4.10 0.45 7.64
CA TRP A 60 -4.71 0.16 8.94
C TRP A 60 -3.70 0.30 10.08
N LEU A 61 -2.49 -0.22 9.91
CA LEU A 61 -1.41 -0.07 10.89
C LEU A 61 -1.04 1.40 11.11
N LYS A 62 -0.95 2.21 10.04
CA LYS A 62 -0.65 3.65 10.14
C LYS A 62 -1.75 4.42 10.87
N GLN A 63 -3.02 4.08 10.67
CA GLN A 63 -4.14 4.66 11.42
C GLN A 63 -4.19 4.23 12.89
N LYS A 64 -3.78 3.00 13.21
CA LYS A 64 -3.69 2.51 14.59
C LYS A 64 -2.59 3.23 15.38
N ASP A 65 -1.48 3.52 14.73
CA ASP A 65 -0.34 4.25 15.30
C ASP A 65 -0.66 5.75 15.48
N ASN A 66 -1.45 6.31 14.57
CA ASN A 66 -1.83 7.72 14.60
C ASN A 66 -3.28 7.92 15.07
N SER A 67 -3.47 8.15 16.37
CA SER A 67 -4.76 8.39 17.02
C SER A 67 -5.59 9.53 16.39
N TYR A 68 -4.96 10.46 15.67
CA TYR A 68 -5.62 11.54 14.91
C TYR A 68 -6.37 11.06 13.66
N LEU A 69 -5.83 10.08 12.93
CA LEU A 69 -6.46 9.56 11.71
C LEU A 69 -7.73 8.74 12.01
N ARG A 70 -7.77 8.08 13.18
CA ARG A 70 -8.96 7.35 13.65
C ARG A 70 -10.16 8.28 13.86
N SER A 71 -9.92 9.48 14.38
CA SER A 71 -10.94 10.51 14.58
C SER A 71 -11.41 11.12 13.27
N LYS A 72 -10.50 11.37 12.32
CA LYS A 72 -10.81 11.94 11.00
C LYS A 72 -11.60 10.97 10.11
N ALA A 73 -11.30 9.67 10.14
CA ALA A 73 -12.07 8.65 9.42
C ALA A 73 -13.50 8.52 9.95
N THR A 74 -13.72 8.75 11.25
CA THR A 74 -15.06 8.74 11.86
C THR A 74 -15.89 9.97 11.47
N LEU A 75 -15.23 11.12 11.21
CA LEU A 75 -15.90 12.35 10.78
C LEU A 75 -16.35 12.35 9.31
N MET A 76 -15.73 11.53 8.45
CA MET A 76 -16.03 11.49 7.01
C MET A 76 -17.28 10.66 6.65
N PHE A 77 -17.93 10.03 7.63
CA PHE A 77 -19.15 9.25 7.47
C PHE A 77 -20.40 9.90 8.09
N ASN A 78 -20.39 11.22 8.33
CA ASN A 78 -21.52 11.94 8.92
C ASN A 78 -22.05 13.07 8.05
#